data_AF-X1NCB5-F1
#
_entry.id   AF-X1NCB5-F1
#
_cell.length_a   1.000
_cell.length_b   1.000
_cell.length_c   1.000
_cell.angle_alpha   90.00
_cell.angle_beta   90.00
_cell.angle_gamma   90.00
#
_symmetry.space_group_name_H-M   'P 1'
#
loop_
_entity.id
_entity.type
_entity.pdbx_description
1 polymer ?
#
loop_
_entity_poly.entity_id
_entity_poly.type
_entity_poly.pdbx_seq_one_letter_code
_entity_poly.pdbx_strand_id
1 'polypeptide(L)'
;MRRYQLQIGADIGAIPLAARRMQFVAAPEYGTFTFVGVASGRIYNVDIYFSDVADALLNFDGGAGASATSPTSFTAPEEVVLTDVAIVTGGTDTKKLQILRNNQPTGDFLRHTQHLTTSPARSPVRLGFRTGTEVRAIQKA
;
A
#
# COMPACT_ATOMS: atom_id res chain seq x y z
N MET A 1 16.63 1.06 -74.05
CA MET A 1 15.53 1.62 -73.24
C MET A 1 14.46 0.56 -73.02
N ARG A 2 14.36 0.00 -71.81
CA ARG A 2 13.18 -0.73 -71.31
C ARG A 2 13.05 -0.39 -69.84
N ARG A 3 12.05 0.43 -69.50
CA ARG A 3 11.76 0.84 -68.11
C ARG A 3 11.02 -0.32 -67.43
N TYR A 4 11.54 -0.79 -66.30
CA TYR A 4 10.78 -1.54 -65.32
C TYR A 4 9.81 -0.57 -64.63
N GLN A 5 8.50 -0.80 -64.74
CA GLN A 5 7.52 -0.23 -63.83
C GLN A 5 7.00 -1.36 -62.95
N LEU A 6 7.50 -1.42 -61.72
CA LEU A 6 6.91 -2.21 -60.65
C LEU A 6 5.79 -1.36 -60.05
N GLN A 7 4.54 -1.76 -60.28
CA GLN A 7 3.36 -1.10 -59.69
C GLN A 7 3.24 -1.55 -58.23
N ILE A 8 3.70 -0.72 -57.30
CA ILE A 8 3.54 -0.95 -55.86
C ILE A 8 2.10 -0.55 -55.51
N GLY A 9 1.22 -1.54 -55.38
CA GLY A 9 -0.10 -1.36 -54.80
C GLY A 9 0.03 -1.03 -53.31
N ALA A 10 -0.29 0.21 -52.98
CA ALA A 10 -0.52 0.65 -51.61
C ALA A 10 -1.90 0.15 -51.17
N ASP A 11 -1.92 -0.86 -50.30
CA ASP A 11 -3.04 -1.13 -49.39
C ASP A 11 -2.58 -2.12 -48.31
N ILE A 12 -1.67 -1.66 -47.45
CA ILE A 12 -1.55 -2.20 -46.08
C ILE A 12 -2.48 -1.36 -45.23
N GLY A 13 -3.72 -1.83 -45.12
CA GLY A 13 -4.74 -1.26 -44.26
C GLY A 13 -4.17 -1.02 -42.86
N ALA A 14 -4.28 0.22 -42.40
CA ALA A 14 -3.84 0.65 -41.09
C ALA A 14 -4.46 -0.25 -40.02
N ILE A 15 -3.62 -1.08 -39.39
CA ILE A 15 -3.96 -1.68 -38.10
C ILE A 15 -4.12 -0.49 -37.15
N PRO A 16 -5.31 -0.23 -36.58
CA PRO A 16 -5.42 0.82 -35.58
C PRO A 16 -4.50 0.42 -34.43
N LEU A 17 -3.45 1.21 -34.20
CA LEU A 17 -2.75 1.23 -32.92
C LEU A 17 -3.77 1.75 -31.90
N ALA A 18 -4.69 0.89 -31.47
CA ALA A 18 -5.32 1.03 -30.19
C ALA A 18 -4.14 0.95 -29.22
N ALA A 19 -3.64 2.12 -28.80
CA ALA A 19 -2.65 2.23 -27.77
C ALA A 19 -3.22 1.46 -26.59
N ARG A 20 -2.74 0.22 -26.42
CA ARG A 20 -3.03 -0.61 -25.27
C ARG A 20 -2.53 0.25 -24.13
N ARG A 21 -3.44 0.94 -23.44
CA ARG A 21 -3.11 1.78 -22.30
C ARG A 21 -2.47 0.80 -21.33
N MET A 22 -1.14 0.74 -21.29
CA MET A 22 -0.44 0.00 -20.26
C MET A 22 -0.86 0.70 -18.99
N GLN A 23 -1.84 0.09 -18.31
CA GLN A 23 -2.15 0.46 -16.95
C GLN A 23 -0.92 0.04 -16.19
N PHE A 24 -0.08 1.02 -15.85
CA PHE A 24 1.01 0.80 -14.90
C PHE A 24 0.34 0.25 -13.64
N VAL A 25 0.58 -1.02 -13.37
CA VAL A 25 0.20 -1.61 -12.09
C VAL A 25 1.26 -1.12 -11.14
N ALA A 26 0.87 -0.29 -10.19
CA ALA A 26 1.81 0.19 -9.19
C ALA A 26 2.38 -1.02 -8.43
N ALA A 27 3.69 -0.99 -8.17
CA ALA A 27 4.38 -2.12 -7.60
C ALA A 27 3.90 -2.29 -6.15
N PRO A 28 3.48 -3.50 -5.75
CA PRO A 28 3.03 -3.70 -4.38
C PRO A 28 4.18 -3.46 -3.41
N GLU A 29 3.87 -2.74 -2.34
CA GLU A 29 4.82 -2.50 -1.26
C GLU A 29 4.36 -3.16 0.04
N TYR A 30 5.36 -3.48 0.86
CA TYR A 30 5.18 -4.23 2.10
C TYR A 30 5.66 -3.42 3.30
N GLY A 31 5.18 -3.81 4.47
CA GLY A 31 5.64 -3.29 5.73
C GLY A 31 5.07 -4.08 6.90
N THR A 32 5.33 -3.61 8.11
CA THR A 32 4.84 -4.23 9.34
C THR A 32 4.37 -3.14 10.29
N PHE A 33 3.18 -3.34 10.86
CA PHE A 33 2.67 -2.55 11.98
C PHE A 33 2.95 -3.31 13.27
N THR A 34 3.59 -2.64 14.23
CA THR A 34 3.92 -3.24 15.53
C THR A 34 3.03 -2.66 16.62
N PHE A 35 2.14 -3.48 17.15
CA PHE A 35 1.31 -3.13 18.28
C PHE A 35 1.80 -3.81 19.56
N VAL A 36 1.57 -3.17 20.71
CA VAL A 36 1.84 -3.73 22.03
C VAL A 36 0.59 -3.68 22.87
N GLY A 37 0.20 -4.82 23.45
CA GLY A 37 -0.91 -4.93 24.41
C GLY A 37 -0.60 -4.16 25.69
N VAL A 38 -1.51 -3.28 26.10
CA VAL A 38 -1.31 -2.41 27.27
C VAL A 38 -1.26 -3.22 28.57
N ALA A 39 -2.12 -4.22 28.70
CA ALA A 39 -2.18 -5.06 29.89
C ALA A 39 -1.19 -6.24 29.81
N SER A 40 -1.12 -6.91 28.66
CA SER A 40 -0.32 -8.13 28.51
C SER A 40 1.15 -7.88 28.19
N GLY A 41 1.51 -6.71 27.64
CA GLY A 41 2.81 -6.46 27.03
C GLY A 41 3.07 -7.28 25.76
N ARG A 42 2.08 -8.02 25.26
CA ARG A 42 2.23 -8.87 24.08
C ARG A 42 2.46 -8.03 22.85
N ILE A 43 3.44 -8.42 22.05
CA ILE A 43 3.74 -7.79 20.76
C ILE A 43 2.89 -8.46 19.66
N TYR A 44 2.25 -7.64 18.85
CA TYR A 44 1.51 -8.04 17.66
C TYR A 44 2.18 -7.38 16.46
N ASN A 45 2.96 -8.16 15.71
CA ASN A 45 3.50 -7.74 14.42
C ASN A 45 2.50 -8.16 13.35
N VAL A 46 1.96 -7.18 12.63
CA VAL A 46 0.98 -7.40 11.57
C VAL A 46 1.57 -6.90 10.28
N ASP A 47 1.89 -7.83 9.39
CA ASP A 47 2.38 -7.48 8.07
C ASP A 47 1.30 -6.80 7.26
N ILE A 48 1.70 -5.85 6.42
CA ILE A 48 0.83 -5.07 5.57
C ILE A 48 1.27 -5.17 4.11
N TYR A 49 0.27 -5.04 3.25
CA TYR A 49 0.41 -4.88 1.82
C TYR A 49 -0.29 -3.58 1.44
N PHE A 50 0.37 -2.75 0.62
CA PHE A 50 -0.25 -1.58 0.03
C PHE A 50 0.01 -1.51 -1.47
N SER A 51 -1.03 -1.08 -2.18
CA SER A 51 -1.12 -1.17 -3.64
C SER A 51 -0.58 0.06 -4.36
N ASP A 52 -0.03 1.03 -3.62
CA ASP A 52 0.30 2.38 -4.08
C ASP A 52 -0.83 3.09 -4.85
N VAL A 53 -2.08 2.92 -4.40
CA VAL A 53 -3.25 3.58 -5.02
C VAL A 53 -3.81 4.60 -4.05
N ALA A 54 -3.89 5.86 -4.49
CA ALA A 54 -4.45 6.93 -3.69
C ALA A 54 -5.87 6.60 -3.21
N ASP A 55 -6.14 6.86 -1.92
CA ASP A 55 -7.39 6.62 -1.22
C ASP A 55 -7.80 5.14 -1.08
N ALA A 56 -6.96 4.20 -1.50
CA ALA A 56 -7.17 2.77 -1.23
C ALA A 56 -6.81 2.41 0.22
N LEU A 57 -7.51 1.43 0.78
CA LEU A 57 -7.17 0.84 2.07
C LEU A 57 -5.94 -0.07 1.94
N LEU A 58 -5.20 -0.18 3.04
CA LEU A 58 -4.15 -1.18 3.21
C LEU A 58 -4.78 -2.55 3.48
N ASN A 59 -4.07 -3.59 3.08
CA ASN A 59 -4.38 -4.96 3.46
C ASN A 59 -3.45 -5.39 4.60
N PHE A 60 -4.01 -6.03 5.62
CA PHE A 60 -3.33 -6.55 6.80
C PHE A 60 -3.29 -8.08 6.73
N ASP A 61 -2.21 -8.69 7.20
CA ASP A 61 -2.09 -10.13 7.23
C ASP A 61 -3.15 -10.79 8.13
N GLY A 62 -3.87 -11.77 7.57
CA GLY A 62 -4.83 -12.62 8.28
C GLY A 62 -4.26 -13.96 8.76
N GLY A 63 -2.96 -14.23 8.52
CA GLY A 63 -2.23 -15.41 8.99
C GLY A 63 -1.43 -16.19 7.92
N ALA A 64 -1.42 -15.73 6.67
CA ALA A 64 -0.73 -16.41 5.55
C ALA A 64 0.22 -15.47 4.77
N GLY A 65 0.46 -14.27 5.29
CA GLY A 65 1.13 -13.18 4.62
C GLY A 65 0.15 -12.12 4.12
N ALA A 66 0.61 -10.86 4.17
CA ALA A 66 -0.14 -9.75 3.61
C ALA A 66 -0.14 -9.79 2.08
N SER A 67 -1.31 -9.59 1.48
CA SER A 67 -1.53 -9.63 0.03
C SER A 67 -2.71 -8.75 -0.35
N ALA A 68 -2.90 -8.54 -1.66
CA ALA A 68 -4.06 -7.79 -2.19
C ALA A 68 -5.42 -8.37 -1.79
N THR A 69 -5.49 -9.65 -1.41
CA THR A 69 -6.72 -10.32 -0.98
C THR A 69 -6.86 -10.44 0.54
N SER A 70 -5.85 -10.00 1.31
CA SER A 70 -5.90 -10.06 2.77
C SER A 70 -6.89 -9.03 3.32
N PRO A 71 -7.40 -9.20 4.56
CA PRO A 71 -8.34 -8.25 5.17
C PRO A 71 -7.86 -6.80 5.14
N THR A 72 -8.76 -5.83 5.10
CA THR A 72 -8.39 -4.39 5.09
C THR A 72 -8.33 -3.77 6.49
N SER A 73 -8.35 -4.61 7.52
CA SER A 73 -8.31 -4.20 8.91
C SER A 73 -7.56 -5.20 9.77
N PHE A 74 -7.00 -4.69 10.87
CA PHE A 74 -6.59 -5.47 12.03
C PHE A 74 -7.55 -5.18 13.18
N THR A 75 -8.17 -6.22 13.75
CA THR A 75 -9.05 -6.05 14.91
C THR A 75 -8.24 -6.21 16.19
N ALA A 76 -8.19 -5.15 17.00
CA ALA A 76 -7.44 -5.14 18.26
C ALA A 76 -7.97 -6.23 19.22
N PRO A 77 -7.18 -7.27 19.55
CA PRO A 77 -7.63 -8.38 20.40
C PRO A 77 -7.73 -7.99 21.88
N GLU A 78 -7.02 -6.93 22.28
CA GLU A 78 -7.05 -6.28 23.58
C GLU A 78 -6.82 -4.77 23.39
N GLU A 79 -6.69 -4.00 24.47
CA GLU A 79 -6.23 -2.62 24.36
C GLU A 79 -4.75 -2.62 23.92
N VAL A 80 -4.46 -1.97 22.80
CA VAL A 80 -3.13 -1.96 22.19
C VAL A 80 -2.67 -0.55 21.84
N VAL A 81 -1.36 -0.38 21.75
CA VAL A 81 -0.72 0.83 21.22
C VAL A 81 0.07 0.45 19.98
N LEU A 82 -0.15 1.16 18.86
CA LEU A 82 0.74 1.12 17.70
C LEU A 82 2.02 1.88 18.06
N THR A 83 3.14 1.16 18.02
CA THR A 83 4.45 1.62 18.49
C THR A 83 5.45 1.85 17.36
N ASP A 84 5.35 1.08 16.27
CA ASP A 84 6.19 1.23 15.10
C ASP A 84 5.41 0.88 13.82
N VAL A 85 5.82 1.54 12.74
CA VAL A 85 5.42 1.22 11.37
C VAL A 85 6.69 1.20 10.55
N ALA A 86 7.03 0.04 10.00
CA ALA A 86 8.22 -0.18 9.19
C ALA A 86 7.83 -0.54 7.77
N ILE A 87 8.20 0.28 6.79
CA ILE A 87 7.83 0.13 5.38
C ILE A 87 9.09 -0.25 4.58
N VAL A 88 8.99 -1.27 3.73
CA VAL A 88 10.13 -1.77 2.95
C VAL A 88 10.57 -0.73 1.93
N THR A 89 9.66 -0.31 1.07
CA THR A 89 9.83 0.77 0.09
C THR A 89 8.59 1.64 0.13
N GLY A 90 8.75 2.97 0.10
CA GLY A 90 7.58 3.86 0.01
C GLY A 90 6.95 3.82 -1.38
N GLY A 91 5.67 4.19 -1.45
CA GLY A 91 4.92 4.31 -2.70
C GLY A 91 5.47 5.34 -3.70
N THR A 92 5.29 5.07 -4.99
CA THR A 92 5.57 5.97 -6.12
C THR A 92 4.49 7.04 -6.27
N ASP A 93 3.23 6.70 -6.05
CA ASP A 93 2.08 7.60 -6.15
C ASP A 93 1.62 8.11 -4.78
N THR A 94 1.74 7.27 -3.76
CA THR A 94 1.31 7.56 -2.38
C THR A 94 2.52 7.85 -1.49
N LYS A 95 2.38 8.76 -0.53
CA LYS A 95 3.50 9.30 0.28
C LYS A 95 3.28 9.17 1.78
N LYS A 96 2.05 8.91 2.20
CA LYS A 96 1.69 8.84 3.61
C LYS A 96 0.50 7.92 3.83
N LEU A 97 0.41 7.39 5.04
CA LEU A 97 -0.70 6.60 5.53
C LEU A 97 -1.53 7.44 6.50
N GLN A 98 -2.84 7.51 6.29
CA GLN A 98 -3.77 8.03 7.30
C GLN A 98 -4.28 6.85 8.12
N ILE A 99 -4.14 6.93 9.45
CA ILE A 99 -4.61 5.86 10.35
C ILE A 99 -6.07 6.09 10.72
N LEU A 100 -6.87 5.02 10.75
CA LEU A 100 -8.28 5.05 11.07
C LEU A 100 -8.60 4.16 12.28
N ARG A 101 -9.59 4.57 13.07
CA ARG A 101 -10.24 3.80 14.14
C ARG A 101 -11.70 3.59 13.75
N ASN A 102 -12.14 2.36 13.49
CA ASN A 102 -13.52 2.08 13.08
C ASN A 102 -14.00 2.98 11.92
N ASN A 103 -13.16 3.08 10.88
CA ASN A 103 -13.38 3.95 9.71
C ASN A 103 -13.35 5.48 9.97
N GLN A 104 -13.05 5.93 11.19
CA GLN A 104 -12.84 7.34 11.50
C GLN A 104 -11.36 7.70 11.48
N PRO A 105 -10.94 8.72 10.72
CA PRO A 105 -9.55 9.16 10.72
C PRO A 105 -9.10 9.61 12.11
N THR A 106 -7.88 9.21 12.47
CA THR A 106 -7.22 9.65 13.72
C THR A 106 -6.72 11.09 13.67
N GLY A 107 -6.54 11.63 12.45
CA GLY A 107 -5.84 12.89 12.20
C GLY A 107 -4.32 12.70 12.00
N ASP A 108 -3.79 11.55 12.39
CA ASP A 108 -2.38 11.21 12.26
C ASP A 108 -2.04 10.72 10.86
N PHE A 109 -0.95 11.27 10.30
CA PHE A 109 -0.39 10.85 9.03
C PHE A 109 1.03 10.31 9.23
N LEU A 110 1.28 9.09 8.78
CA LEU A 110 2.60 8.46 8.80
C LEU A 110 3.23 8.60 7.42
N ARG A 111 4.26 9.43 7.31
CA ARG A 111 4.94 9.67 6.02
C ARG A 111 5.89 8.52 5.71
N HIS A 112 5.79 7.92 4.51
CA HIS A 112 6.57 6.73 4.13
C HIS A 112 8.07 6.92 4.39
N THR A 113 8.63 8.08 3.99
CA THR A 113 10.06 8.40 4.11
C THR A 113 10.57 8.41 5.56
N GLN A 114 9.71 8.65 6.55
CA GLN A 114 10.08 8.63 7.98
C GLN A 114 9.95 7.25 8.61
N HIS A 115 9.33 6.31 7.89
CA HIS A 115 8.99 4.97 8.36
C HIS A 115 9.64 3.87 7.53
N LEU A 116 10.63 4.20 6.69
CA LEU A 116 11.36 3.19 5.92
C LEU A 116 12.16 2.27 6.85
N THR A 117 12.22 0.98 6.52
CA THR A 117 13.05 -0.03 7.20
C THR A 117 14.53 0.33 7.19
N THR A 118 14.98 1.05 6.15
CA THR A 118 16.34 1.55 6.00
C THR A 118 16.63 2.83 6.79
N SER A 119 15.61 3.45 7.40
CA SER A 119 15.83 4.60 8.28
C SER A 119 16.39 4.11 9.63
N PRO A 120 17.56 4.61 10.07
CA PRO A 120 18.15 4.21 11.35
C PRO A 120 17.38 4.76 12.55
N ALA A 121 16.53 5.76 12.35
CA ALA A 121 15.66 6.34 13.37
C ALA A 121 14.30 6.65 12.75
N ARG A 122 13.33 5.75 12.91
CA ARG A 122 11.95 5.99 12.48
C ARG A 122 11.24 6.93 13.45
N SER A 123 10.33 7.74 12.92
CA SER A 123 9.50 8.62 13.74
C SER A 123 8.69 7.77 14.74
N PRO A 124 8.65 8.10 16.04
CA PRO A 124 7.92 7.32 17.01
C PRO A 124 6.41 7.39 16.73
N VAL A 125 5.73 6.24 16.84
CA VAL A 125 4.27 6.15 16.77
C VAL A 125 3.74 5.77 18.16
N ARG A 126 2.67 6.42 18.61
CA ARG A 126 2.03 6.13 19.91
C ARG A 126 0.51 6.31 19.81
N LEU A 127 -0.13 5.48 18.99
CA LEU A 127 -1.57 5.53 18.78
C LEU A 127 -2.26 4.41 19.54
N GLY A 128 -3.12 4.77 20.49
CA GLY A 128 -3.90 3.81 21.28
C GLY A 128 -5.19 3.36 20.57
N PHE A 129 -5.52 2.09 20.76
CA PHE A 129 -6.73 1.44 20.24
C PHE A 129 -7.35 0.57 21.34
N ARG A 130 -8.67 0.69 21.54
CA ARG A 130 -9.40 -0.15 22.50
C ARG A 130 -9.62 -1.55 21.91
N THR A 131 -9.81 -2.54 22.77
CA THR A 131 -10.25 -3.88 22.37
C THR A 131 -11.43 -3.82 21.40
N GLY A 132 -11.38 -4.63 20.34
CA GLY A 132 -12.40 -4.71 19.30
C GLY A 132 -12.38 -3.55 18.30
N THR A 133 -11.47 -2.57 18.44
CA THR A 133 -11.31 -1.52 17.43
C THR A 133 -10.75 -2.13 16.15
N GLU A 134 -11.38 -1.83 15.02
CA GLU A 134 -10.80 -2.07 13.71
C GLU A 134 -9.81 -0.97 13.39
N VAL A 135 -8.53 -1.34 13.37
CA VAL A 135 -7.44 -0.50 12.87
C VAL A 135 -7.37 -0.65 11.37
N ARG A 136 -7.42 0.47 10.66
CA ARG A 136 -7.28 0.53 9.20
C ARG A 136 -6.31 1.63 8.82
N ALA A 137 -5.80 1.60 7.60
CA ALA A 137 -4.98 2.68 7.07
C ALA A 137 -5.37 2.97 5.61
N ILE A 138 -5.45 4.25 5.26
CA ILE A 138 -5.69 4.71 3.88
C ILE A 138 -4.41 5.29 3.31
N GLN A 139 -4.11 4.94 2.06
CA GLN A 139 -2.97 5.45 1.30
C GLN A 139 -3.30 6.85 0.77
N LYS A 140 -2.37 7.81 0.90
CA LYS A 140 -2.59 9.21 0.48
C LYS A 140 -1.40 9.73 -0.32
N ALA A 141 -1.68 10.54 -1.33
CA ALA A 141 -0.68 11.32 -2.07
C ALA A 141 0.03 12.36 -1.19
#